data_AF-A0A9E5NCA2-F1
#
_entry.id   AF-A0A9E5NCA2-F1
#
_cell.length_a   1.000
_cell.length_b   1.000
_cell.length_c   1.000
_cell.angle_alpha   90.00
_cell.angle_beta   90.00
_cell.angle_gamma   90.00
#
_symmetry.space_group_name_H-M   'P 1'
#
loop_
_entity.id
_entity.type
_entity.pdbx_description
1 polymer ?
#
loop_
_entity_poly.entity_id
_entity_poly.type
_entity_poly.pdbx_seq_one_letter_code
_entity_poly.pdbx_strand_id
1 'polypeptide(L)'
;MSAIVAALIDVGFVFLLAWRVRPRRFRELKWALVVGAVIFWSALWAWVLWSFWNCCYSYVFPTWARWLIPPAYGLLFGGSGLALWWLALRLPGSPVLGFCVLGGLVSLPGHLWAIYGRQMLEKVPLLQAVSPFSALVFGVPEFIFYWSIIIVIAVLLRWAWEWSRRLMRRGAGVP
;
A
#
# COMPACT_ATOMS: atom_id res chain seq x y z
N MET A 1 -15.89 5.99 10.27
CA MET A 1 -15.80 6.62 8.94
C MET A 1 -16.48 5.68 7.94
N SER A 2 -17.38 6.18 7.09
CA SER A 2 -18.11 5.32 6.15
C SER A 2 -17.23 4.97 4.94
N ALA A 3 -17.41 3.77 4.37
CA ALA A 3 -16.68 3.33 3.17
C ALA A 3 -16.90 4.26 1.97
N ILE A 4 -18.06 4.94 1.92
CA ILE A 4 -18.37 5.94 0.90
C ILE A 4 -17.42 7.13 1.00
N VAL A 5 -17.15 7.64 2.20
CA VAL A 5 -16.22 8.76 2.40
C VAL A 5 -14.81 8.37 1.96
N ALA A 6 -14.35 7.17 2.33
CA ALA A 6 -13.06 6.64 1.88
C ALA A 6 -12.99 6.56 0.34
N ALA A 7 -14.00 5.99 -0.30
CA ALA A 7 -14.07 5.88 -1.76
C ALA A 7 -14.08 7.25 -2.46
N LEU A 8 -14.75 8.26 -1.90
CA LEU A 8 -14.75 9.62 -2.46
C LEU A 8 -13.37 10.28 -2.37
N ILE A 9 -12.66 10.08 -1.26
CA ILE A 9 -11.27 10.52 -1.09
C ILE A 9 -10.39 9.85 -2.16
N ASP A 10 -10.55 8.54 -2.35
CA ASP A 10 -9.79 7.78 -3.34
C ASP A 10 -10.03 8.26 -4.76
N VAL A 11 -11.29 8.52 -5.14
CA VAL A 11 -11.61 9.04 -6.47
C VAL A 11 -10.84 10.32 -6.73
N GLY A 12 -10.84 11.27 -5.79
CA GLY A 12 -10.08 12.51 -5.92
C GLY A 12 -8.57 12.27 -6.02
N PHE A 13 -8.03 11.42 -5.16
CA PHE A 13 -6.59 11.15 -5.08
C PHE A 13 -6.07 10.39 -6.31
N VAL A 14 -6.76 9.33 -6.71
CA VAL A 14 -6.45 8.52 -7.89
C VAL A 14 -6.61 9.35 -9.16
N PHE A 15 -7.65 10.18 -9.26
CA PHE A 15 -7.82 11.09 -10.40
C PHE A 15 -6.63 12.04 -10.52
N LEU A 16 -6.23 12.69 -9.41
CA LEU A 16 -5.08 13.59 -9.39
C LEU A 16 -3.80 12.87 -9.80
N LEU A 17 -3.56 11.66 -9.30
CA LEU A 17 -2.38 10.87 -9.65
C LEU A 17 -2.40 10.42 -11.11
N ALA A 18 -3.55 9.95 -11.62
CA ALA A 18 -3.69 9.55 -13.01
C ALA A 18 -3.48 10.75 -13.96
N TRP A 19 -3.88 11.95 -13.54
CA TRP A 19 -3.63 13.18 -14.28
C TRP A 19 -2.16 13.62 -14.25
N ARG A 20 -1.49 13.52 -13.09
CA ARG A 20 -0.11 13.99 -12.92
C ARG A 20 0.96 12.98 -13.35
N VAL A 21 0.70 11.68 -13.25
CA VAL A 21 1.65 10.62 -13.56
C VAL A 21 1.28 9.98 -14.90
N ARG A 22 1.86 10.54 -15.97
CA ARG A 22 1.63 10.02 -17.33
C ARG A 22 2.05 8.54 -17.46
N PRO A 23 1.42 7.74 -18.34
CA PRO A 23 1.74 6.32 -18.52
C PRO A 23 3.21 6.01 -18.78
N ARG A 24 3.92 6.88 -19.51
CA ARG A 24 5.37 6.74 -19.74
C ARG A 24 6.16 6.88 -18.44
N ARG A 25 5.84 7.91 -17.63
CA ARG A 25 6.48 8.12 -16.33
C ARG A 25 6.21 6.95 -15.39
N PHE A 26 4.97 6.46 -15.35
CA PHE A 26 4.59 5.30 -14.53
C PHE A 26 5.43 4.05 -14.86
N ARG A 27 5.69 3.78 -16.15
CA ARG A 27 6.56 2.67 -16.57
C ARG A 27 7.96 2.74 -15.95
N GLU A 28 8.50 3.93 -15.79
CA GLU A 28 9.84 4.17 -15.23
C GLU A 28 9.88 4.04 -13.69
N LEU A 29 8.73 3.97 -13.02
CA LEU A 29 8.62 3.88 -11.56
C LEU A 29 8.75 2.46 -11.02
N LYS A 30 8.92 1.42 -11.85
CA LYS A 30 8.96 -0.01 -11.44
C LYS A 30 9.63 -0.24 -10.08
N TRP A 31 10.92 0.05 -9.98
CA TRP A 31 11.69 -0.21 -8.76
C TRP A 31 11.39 0.78 -7.63
N ALA A 32 11.04 2.02 -7.97
CA ALA A 32 10.62 3.00 -6.99
C ALA A 32 9.28 2.62 -6.33
N LEU A 33 8.36 1.96 -7.07
CA LEU A 33 7.12 1.40 -6.54
C LEU A 33 7.41 0.23 -5.58
N VAL A 34 8.33 -0.67 -5.95
CA VAL A 34 8.73 -1.78 -5.07
C VAL A 34 9.33 -1.25 -3.77
N VAL A 35 10.32 -0.36 -3.86
CA VAL A 35 10.97 0.23 -2.68
C VAL A 35 9.98 1.06 -1.88
N GLY A 36 9.14 1.87 -2.53
CA GLY A 36 8.11 2.67 -1.89
C GLY A 36 7.09 1.80 -1.14
N ALA A 37 6.66 0.68 -1.72
CA ALA A 37 5.77 -0.27 -1.07
C ALA A 37 6.43 -0.93 0.13
N VAL A 38 7.69 -1.39 0.02
CA VAL A 38 8.44 -1.97 1.15
C VAL A 38 8.53 -0.97 2.30
N ILE A 39 8.91 0.27 2.02
CA ILE A 39 9.04 1.32 3.04
C ILE A 39 7.68 1.59 3.69
N PHE A 40 6.66 1.85 2.88
CA PHE A 40 5.33 2.21 3.36
C PHE A 40 4.73 1.09 4.23
N TRP A 41 4.70 -0.14 3.72
CA TRP A 41 4.07 -1.25 4.44
C TRP A 41 4.86 -1.67 5.68
N SER A 42 6.20 -1.62 5.64
CA SER A 42 7.00 -1.87 6.85
C SER A 42 6.70 -0.82 7.92
N ALA A 43 6.66 0.46 7.54
CA ALA A 43 6.38 1.55 8.47
C ALA A 43 4.95 1.48 9.03
N LEU A 44 3.95 1.22 8.17
CA LEU A 44 2.56 1.08 8.57
C LEU A 44 2.39 -0.07 9.55
N TRP A 45 2.91 -1.25 9.25
CA TRP A 45 2.81 -2.40 10.15
C TRP A 45 3.59 -2.19 11.46
N ALA A 46 4.77 -1.55 11.42
CA ALA A 46 5.49 -1.21 12.63
C ALA A 46 4.67 -0.27 13.53
N TRP A 47 4.07 0.77 12.94
CA TRP A 47 3.22 1.71 13.68
C TRP A 47 1.96 1.04 14.23
N VAL A 48 1.25 0.28 13.40
CA VAL A 48 0.02 -0.43 13.79
C VAL A 48 0.29 -1.44 14.91
N LEU A 49 1.37 -2.23 14.82
CA LEU A 49 1.76 -3.17 15.86
C LEU A 49 2.36 -2.48 17.09
N TRP A 50 2.87 -1.27 16.97
CA TRP A 50 3.26 -0.50 18.14
C TRP A 50 2.02 -0.06 18.92
N SER A 51 1.07 0.56 18.23
CA SER A 51 -0.11 1.22 18.82
C SER A 51 -1.22 0.27 19.23
N PHE A 52 -1.45 -0.82 18.48
CA PHE A 52 -2.64 -1.65 18.63
C PHE A 52 -2.34 -3.11 18.98
N TRP A 53 -1.13 -3.42 19.46
CA TRP A 53 -0.74 -4.79 19.80
C TRP A 53 -1.70 -5.45 20.79
N ASN A 54 -1.81 -4.86 21.99
CA ASN A 54 -2.56 -5.46 23.10
C ASN A 54 -4.07 -5.47 22.87
N CYS A 55 -4.59 -4.54 22.06
CA CYS A 55 -6.03 -4.41 21.85
C CYS A 55 -6.53 -5.17 20.62
N CYS A 56 -5.63 -5.66 19.75
CA CYS A 56 -6.01 -6.28 18.48
C CYS A 56 -5.08 -7.42 18.08
N TYR A 57 -3.80 -7.15 17.86
CA TYR A 57 -2.92 -8.09 17.17
C TYR A 57 -2.41 -9.24 18.04
N SER A 58 -2.34 -9.09 19.36
CA SER A 58 -1.95 -10.15 20.29
C SER A 58 -2.95 -11.33 20.33
N TYR A 59 -4.20 -11.09 19.94
CA TYR A 59 -5.23 -12.13 19.83
C TYR A 59 -5.09 -12.96 18.55
N VAL A 60 -4.37 -12.45 17.56
CA VAL A 60 -4.27 -13.04 16.22
C VAL A 60 -2.88 -13.60 15.95
N PHE A 61 -1.83 -13.00 16.50
CA PHE A 61 -0.44 -13.36 16.22
C PHE A 61 0.33 -13.72 17.50
N PRO A 62 1.27 -14.68 17.42
CA PRO A 62 2.18 -14.95 18.52
C PRO A 62 3.11 -13.76 18.77
N THR A 63 3.60 -13.59 20.00
CA THR A 63 4.38 -12.43 20.44
C THR A 63 5.66 -12.20 19.64
N TRP A 64 6.35 -13.27 19.24
CA TRP A 64 7.56 -13.17 18.41
C TRP A 64 7.28 -12.56 17.03
N ALA A 65 6.07 -12.73 16.50
CA ALA A 65 5.71 -12.25 15.16
C ALA A 65 5.65 -10.72 15.10
N ARG A 66 5.52 -10.03 16.25
CA ARG A 66 5.49 -8.57 16.32
C ARG A 66 6.69 -7.91 15.63
N TRP A 67 7.86 -8.55 15.70
CA TRP A 67 9.10 -8.02 15.13
C TRP A 67 9.32 -8.45 13.67
N LEU A 68 8.73 -9.58 13.27
CA LEU A 68 8.89 -10.12 11.92
C LEU A 68 7.83 -9.60 10.94
N ILE A 69 6.61 -9.30 11.42
CA ILE A 69 5.51 -8.84 10.58
C ILE A 69 5.88 -7.58 9.78
N PRO A 70 6.46 -6.51 10.36
CA PRO A 70 6.77 -5.30 9.59
C PRO A 70 7.68 -5.56 8.37
N PRO A 71 8.88 -6.16 8.51
CA PRO A 71 9.72 -6.44 7.34
C PRO A 71 9.11 -7.52 6.42
N ALA A 72 8.45 -8.55 6.96
CA ALA A 72 7.86 -9.61 6.14
C ALA A 72 6.73 -9.09 5.24
N TYR A 73 5.81 -8.30 5.79
CA TYR A 73 4.73 -7.68 5.03
C TYR A 73 5.25 -6.58 4.10
N GLY A 74 6.28 -5.84 4.52
CA GLY A 74 7.01 -4.93 3.63
C GLY A 74 7.50 -5.62 2.37
N LEU A 75 8.20 -6.73 2.50
CA LEU A 75 8.71 -7.52 1.36
C LEU A 75 7.58 -8.15 0.55
N LEU A 76 6.57 -8.72 1.21
CA LEU A 76 5.40 -9.30 0.55
C LEU A 76 4.72 -8.27 -0.36
N PHE A 77 4.42 -7.08 0.18
CA PHE A 77 3.77 -6.02 -0.59
C PHE A 77 4.72 -5.32 -1.57
N GLY A 78 6.03 -5.34 -1.35
CA GLY A 78 7.02 -4.99 -2.37
C GLY A 78 6.90 -5.90 -3.59
N GLY A 79 6.81 -7.21 -3.37
CA GLY A 79 6.54 -8.22 -4.41
C GLY A 79 5.18 -8.02 -5.08
N SER A 80 4.13 -7.79 -4.29
CA SER A 80 2.80 -7.45 -4.83
C SER A 80 2.87 -6.20 -5.70
N GLY A 81 3.55 -5.14 -5.27
CA GLY A 81 3.72 -3.91 -6.04
C GLY A 81 4.36 -4.16 -7.41
N LEU A 82 5.33 -5.09 -7.50
CA LEU A 82 5.90 -5.49 -8.78
C LEU A 82 4.88 -6.20 -9.68
N ALA A 83 4.11 -7.14 -9.13
CA ALA A 83 3.07 -7.87 -9.87
C ALA A 83 1.95 -6.92 -10.33
N LEU A 84 1.50 -6.03 -9.46
CA LEU A 84 0.50 -5.01 -9.75
C LEU A 84 0.97 -4.04 -10.82
N TRP A 85 2.23 -3.57 -10.76
CA TRP A 85 2.82 -2.73 -11.81
C TRP A 85 2.81 -3.45 -13.16
N TRP A 86 3.23 -4.71 -13.18
CA TRP A 86 3.27 -5.53 -14.39
C TRP A 86 1.87 -5.74 -14.99
N LEU A 87 0.86 -5.96 -14.14
CA LEU A 87 -0.52 -6.18 -14.57
C LEU A 87 -1.15 -4.87 -15.06
N ALA A 88 -0.96 -3.78 -14.31
CA ALA A 88 -1.52 -2.47 -14.65
C ALA A 88 -1.02 -1.92 -16.00
N LEU A 89 0.17 -2.32 -16.45
CA LEU A 89 0.69 -1.98 -17.78
C LEU A 89 0.05 -2.78 -18.93
N ARG A 90 -0.62 -3.91 -18.63
CA ARG A 90 -1.30 -4.75 -19.61
C ARG A 90 -2.80 -4.48 -19.71
N LEU A 91 -3.38 -3.88 -18.68
CA LEU A 91 -4.78 -3.50 -18.70
C LEU A 91 -5.00 -2.28 -19.60
N PRO A 92 -6.15 -2.18 -20.29
CA PRO A 92 -6.50 -0.98 -21.04
C PRO A 92 -6.69 0.22 -20.10
N GLY A 93 -6.44 1.42 -20.63
CA GLY A 93 -6.66 2.68 -19.90
C GLY A 93 -5.44 3.19 -19.14
N SER A 94 -5.65 3.78 -17.96
CA SER A 94 -4.59 4.41 -17.15
C SER A 94 -3.88 3.37 -16.26
N PRO A 95 -2.56 3.16 -16.41
CA PRO A 95 -1.81 2.26 -15.53
C PRO A 95 -1.85 2.67 -14.06
N VAL A 96 -1.96 3.97 -13.77
CA VAL A 96 -2.09 4.47 -12.40
C VAL A 96 -3.42 4.01 -11.79
N LEU A 97 -4.52 4.21 -12.53
CA LEU A 97 -5.85 3.75 -12.09
C LEU A 97 -5.85 2.24 -11.89
N GLY A 98 -5.35 1.48 -12.88
CA GLY A 98 -5.26 0.02 -12.80
C GLY A 98 -4.45 -0.44 -11.59
N PHE A 99 -3.30 0.17 -11.35
CA PHE A 99 -2.46 -0.15 -10.19
C PHE A 99 -3.16 0.09 -8.86
N CYS A 100 -3.79 1.25 -8.68
CA CYS A 100 -4.48 1.58 -7.43
C CYS A 100 -5.70 0.68 -7.19
N VAL A 101 -6.53 0.46 -8.21
CA VAL A 101 -7.73 -0.41 -8.10
C VAL A 101 -7.33 -1.85 -7.80
N LEU A 102 -6.37 -2.41 -8.54
CA LEU A 102 -5.89 -3.76 -8.26
C LEU A 102 -5.28 -3.84 -6.85
N GLY A 103 -4.55 -2.82 -6.44
CA GLY A 103 -4.03 -2.71 -5.08
C GLY A 103 -5.13 -2.70 -4.01
N GLY A 104 -6.24 -2.00 -4.26
CA GLY A 104 -7.46 -2.05 -3.44
C GLY A 104 -7.97 -3.47 -3.23
N LEU A 105 -8.03 -4.26 -4.31
CA LEU A 105 -8.50 -5.65 -4.26
C LEU A 105 -7.57 -6.59 -3.48
N VAL A 106 -6.28 -6.25 -3.34
CA VAL A 106 -5.33 -7.00 -2.49
C VAL A 106 -5.76 -6.99 -1.02
N SER A 107 -6.60 -6.04 -0.58
CA SER A 107 -7.17 -6.05 0.77
C SER A 107 -7.97 -7.32 1.06
N LEU A 108 -8.68 -7.86 0.06
CA LEU A 108 -9.71 -8.89 0.28
C LEU A 108 -9.11 -10.19 0.82
N PRO A 109 -8.07 -10.80 0.22
CA PRO A 109 -7.53 -12.05 0.75
C PRO A 109 -7.04 -11.94 2.20
N GLY A 110 -6.37 -10.84 2.54
CA GLY A 110 -5.88 -10.59 3.90
C GLY A 110 -7.01 -10.43 4.92
N HIS A 111 -8.03 -9.66 4.57
CA HIS A 111 -9.21 -9.47 5.43
C HIS A 111 -10.03 -10.76 5.56
N LEU A 112 -10.27 -11.49 4.48
CA LEU A 112 -10.96 -12.78 4.52
C LEU A 112 -10.21 -13.79 5.40
N TRP A 113 -8.89 -13.86 5.27
CA TRP A 113 -8.07 -14.72 6.13
C TRP A 113 -8.13 -14.30 7.60
N ALA A 114 -8.06 -13.01 7.90
CA ALA A 114 -8.16 -12.52 9.28
C ALA A 114 -9.54 -12.80 9.88
N ILE A 115 -10.61 -12.48 9.16
CA ILE A 115 -11.99 -12.64 9.60
C ILE A 115 -12.32 -14.13 9.80
N TYR A 116 -12.15 -14.95 8.75
CA TYR A 116 -12.62 -16.34 8.78
C TYR A 116 -11.54 -17.33 9.20
N GLY A 117 -10.30 -17.18 8.75
CA GLY A 117 -9.20 -18.09 9.07
C GLY A 117 -8.62 -17.89 10.47
N ARG A 118 -8.70 -16.67 11.01
CA ARG A 118 -8.21 -16.34 12.37
C ARG A 118 -9.32 -16.00 13.35
N GLN A 119 -10.57 -15.92 12.91
CA GLN A 119 -11.73 -15.55 13.74
C GLN A 119 -11.52 -14.18 14.42
N MET A 120 -10.93 -13.22 13.69
CA MET A 120 -10.52 -11.93 14.26
C MET A 120 -11.69 -11.18 14.91
N LEU A 121 -12.87 -11.20 14.29
CA LEU A 121 -14.06 -10.51 14.80
C LEU A 121 -14.64 -11.15 16.07
N GLU A 122 -14.38 -12.44 16.30
CA GLU A 122 -14.81 -13.14 17.52
C GLU A 122 -13.81 -12.92 18.66
N LYS A 123 -12.52 -12.98 18.35
CA LYS A 123 -11.42 -12.96 19.33
C LYS A 123 -11.02 -11.57 19.80
N VAL A 124 -11.20 -10.55 18.96
CA VAL A 124 -10.73 -9.19 19.26
C VAL A 124 -11.88 -8.36 19.82
N PRO A 125 -11.86 -7.99 21.12
CA PRO A 125 -12.98 -7.27 21.75
C PRO A 125 -13.35 -5.97 21.04
N LEU A 126 -12.35 -5.25 20.52
CA LEU A 126 -12.55 -3.99 19.79
C LEU A 126 -13.37 -4.16 18.50
N LEU A 127 -13.43 -5.36 17.94
CA LEU A 127 -14.00 -5.62 16.61
C LEU A 127 -15.29 -6.44 16.63
N GLN A 128 -15.78 -6.85 17.81
CA GLN A 128 -16.95 -7.73 17.92
C GLN A 128 -18.25 -7.12 17.37
N ALA A 129 -18.36 -5.79 17.34
CA ALA A 129 -19.51 -5.10 16.76
C ALA A 129 -19.36 -4.83 15.24
N VAL A 130 -18.21 -5.15 14.64
CA VAL A 130 -17.94 -4.90 13.23
C VAL A 130 -18.48 -6.05 12.38
N SER A 131 -19.29 -5.73 11.36
CA SER A 131 -19.74 -6.76 10.43
C SER A 131 -18.62 -7.16 9.45
N PRO A 132 -18.52 -8.45 9.05
CA PRO A 132 -17.57 -8.89 8.02
C PRO A 132 -17.69 -8.09 6.73
N PHE A 133 -18.93 -7.86 6.27
CA PHE A 133 -19.19 -7.13 5.04
C PHE A 133 -18.68 -5.69 5.12
N SER A 134 -18.93 -4.98 6.23
CA SER A 134 -18.42 -3.62 6.40
C SER A 134 -16.89 -3.56 6.39
N ALA A 135 -16.21 -4.53 7.00
CA ALA A 135 -14.74 -4.58 7.01
C ALA A 135 -14.19 -4.80 5.58
N LEU A 136 -14.79 -5.71 4.81
CA LEU A 136 -14.38 -5.98 3.43
C LEU A 136 -14.62 -4.78 2.50
N VAL A 137 -15.80 -4.16 2.60
CA VAL A 137 -16.16 -3.00 1.78
C VAL A 137 -15.31 -1.78 2.13
N PHE A 138 -14.93 -1.62 3.40
CA PHE A 138 -14.02 -0.55 3.83
C PHE A 138 -12.56 -0.82 3.44
N GLY A 139 -12.10 -2.07 3.49
CA GLY A 139 -10.71 -2.44 3.21
C GLY A 139 -10.29 -2.15 1.76
N VAL A 140 -11.21 -2.23 0.80
CA VAL A 140 -10.91 -1.94 -0.62
C VAL A 140 -10.49 -0.47 -0.81
N PRO A 141 -11.31 0.55 -0.48
CA PRO A 141 -10.90 1.95 -0.62
C PRO A 141 -9.70 2.28 0.27
N GLU A 142 -9.65 1.76 1.50
CA GLU A 142 -8.46 1.94 2.36
C GLU A 142 -7.16 1.52 1.66
N PHE A 143 -7.17 0.37 0.97
CA PHE A 143 -6.00 -0.08 0.22
C PHE A 143 -5.77 0.75 -1.05
N ILE A 144 -6.81 1.19 -1.77
CA ILE A 144 -6.66 2.12 -2.90
C ILE A 144 -5.90 3.37 -2.45
N PHE A 145 -6.24 3.91 -1.28
CA PHE A 145 -5.55 5.05 -0.69
C PHE A 145 -4.07 4.74 -0.42
N TYR A 146 -3.78 3.61 0.22
CA TYR A 146 -2.41 3.17 0.52
C TYR A 146 -1.55 2.99 -0.74
N TRP A 147 -2.08 2.34 -1.77
CA TRP A 147 -1.37 2.18 -3.04
C TRP A 147 -1.18 3.51 -3.78
N SER A 148 -2.08 4.46 -3.59
CA SER A 148 -1.93 5.82 -4.10
C SER A 148 -0.80 6.57 -3.39
N ILE A 149 -0.67 6.44 -2.06
CA ILE A 149 0.48 6.96 -1.30
C ILE A 149 1.79 6.35 -1.80
N ILE A 150 1.81 5.05 -2.09
CA ILE A 150 2.99 4.37 -2.63
C ILE A 150 3.43 4.97 -3.97
N ILE A 151 2.49 5.34 -4.85
CA ILE A 151 2.84 6.07 -6.09
C ILE A 151 3.49 7.41 -5.77
N VAL A 152 2.95 8.18 -4.81
CA VAL A 152 3.54 9.46 -4.38
C VAL A 152 4.98 9.25 -3.88
N ILE A 153 5.19 8.28 -2.99
CA ILE A 153 6.51 7.93 -2.47
C ILE A 153 7.44 7.55 -3.62
N ALA A 154 7.00 6.70 -4.55
CA ALA A 154 7.80 6.27 -5.69
C ALA A 154 8.22 7.44 -6.59
N VAL A 155 7.31 8.39 -6.84
CA VAL A 155 7.60 9.61 -7.59
C VAL A 155 8.65 10.46 -6.88
N LEU A 156 8.54 10.63 -5.56
CA LEU A 156 9.49 11.39 -4.75
C LEU A 156 10.87 10.71 -4.70
N LEU A 157 10.91 9.39 -4.51
CA LEU A 157 12.15 8.60 -4.54
C LEU A 157 12.86 8.74 -5.89
N ARG A 158 12.10 8.64 -6.99
CA ARG A 158 12.66 8.81 -8.33
C ARG A 158 13.21 10.22 -8.54
N TRP A 159 12.48 11.23 -8.09
CA TRP A 159 12.92 12.63 -8.16
C TRP A 159 14.20 12.88 -7.34
N ALA A 160 14.25 12.38 -6.10
CA ALA A 160 15.42 12.49 -5.23
C ALA A 160 16.65 11.81 -5.86
N TRP A 161 16.48 10.64 -6.47
CA TRP A 161 17.54 9.93 -7.19
C TRP A 161 18.05 10.67 -8.43
N GLU A 162 17.17 11.31 -9.19
CA GLU A 162 17.58 12.13 -10.35
C GLU A 162 18.26 13.42 -9.92
N TRP A 163 17.85 14.00 -8.81
CA TRP A 163 18.49 15.17 -8.22
C TRP A 163 19.89 14.84 -7.70
N SER A 164 20.06 13.77 -6.93
CA SER A 164 21.37 13.35 -6.41
C SER A 164 22.37 13.06 -7.54
N ARG A 165 21.94 12.37 -8.61
CA ARG A 165 22.79 12.14 -9.79
C ARG A 165 23.23 13.42 -10.49
N ARG A 166 22.37 14.44 -10.53
CA ARG A 166 22.73 15.75 -11.12
C ARG A 166 23.76 16.48 -10.27
N LEU A 167 23.62 16.43 -8.94
CA LEU A 167 24.61 17.03 -8.02
C LEU A 167 25.98 16.36 -8.13
N MET A 168 26.02 15.02 -8.17
CA MET A 168 27.28 14.28 -8.32
C MET A 168 28.00 14.61 -9.63
N ARG A 169 27.26 14.76 -10.74
CA ARG A 169 27.86 15.16 -12.03
C ARG A 169 28.44 16.57 -12.00
N ARG A 170 27.74 17.52 -11.39
CA ARG A 170 28.23 18.90 -11.23
C ARG A 170 29.45 19.00 -10.32
N GLY A 171 29.52 18.18 -9.27
CA GLY A 171 30.68 18.12 -8.37
C GLY A 171 31.91 17.43 -8.97
N ALA A 172 31.72 16.54 -9.95
CA ALA A 172 32.80 15.81 -10.60
C ALA A 172 33.53 16.57 -11.72
N GLY A 173 33.13 17.82 -12.02
CA GLY A 173 33.76 18.60 -13.11
C GLY A 173 33.61 18.00 -14.51
N VAL A 174 32.75 16.99 -14.67
CA VAL A 174 32.44 16.41 -15.98
C VAL A 174 31.40 17.33 -16.63
N PRO A 175 31.67 17.92 -17.81
CA PRO A 175 30.74 18.80 -18.50
C PRO A 175 29.37 18.13 -18.75
#